data_AF-A0A932C931-F1
#
_entry.id   AF-A0A932C931-F1
#
_cell.length_a   1.000
_cell.length_b   1.000
_cell.length_c   1.000
_cell.angle_alpha   90.00
_cell.angle_beta   90.00
_cell.angle_gamma   90.00
#
_symmetry.space_group_name_H-M   'P 1'
#
loop_
_entity.id
_entity.type
_entity.pdbx_description
1 polymer ?
#
loop_
_entity_poly.entity_id
_entity_poly.type
_entity_poly.pdbx_seq_one_letter_code
_entity_poly.pdbx_strand_id
1 'polypeptide(L)'
;MPAQQTQRTLRRPISCAGIGLHSGNKVTLSLKPAPADSGIRFRRSDLSGQEVPAAVSHVGGINHATGLARDTVRVDTVEHLLAAFVSLGVDNAIVELNSPEVPIMDGSAAPFIYLIQEAGIKPLQALRRYLKVLRPILVSRGDKRMALYPSDHFKVTYSIAFDHPLLRHQSLTIRLTEESFAEEIAPARTFGFLEEVEMMRQQGLALGGSLENAIVIGDTGVLNNALRFDDEFVRHKILDVIGDMALVGHPIIGHLVAHRGGHALHTEFAARVLEEQDCWSLVETPAEPAAAPAMPVGNAAPAVN
;
A
#
# COMPACT_ATOMS: atom_id res chain seq x y z
N MET A 1 -9.51 -16.93 10.18
CA MET A 1 -8.41 -17.10 9.20
C MET A 1 -8.98 -16.91 7.80
N PRO A 2 -8.29 -16.22 6.87
CA PRO A 2 -8.70 -16.21 5.47
C PRO A 2 -8.69 -17.64 4.89
N ALA A 3 -9.48 -17.90 3.85
CA ALA A 3 -9.44 -19.16 3.08
C ALA A 3 -8.03 -19.40 2.50
N GLN A 4 -7.67 -20.65 2.17
CA GLN A 4 -6.35 -20.99 1.63
C GLN A 4 -5.97 -20.06 0.48
N GLN A 5 -4.93 -19.24 0.70
CA GLN A 5 -4.43 -18.29 -0.29
C GLN A 5 -3.04 -18.70 -0.71
N THR A 6 -2.88 -18.95 -2.00
CA THR A 6 -1.57 -18.97 -2.63
C THR A 6 -1.12 -17.55 -2.93
N GLN A 7 0.19 -17.36 -3.11
CA GLN A 7 0.74 -16.09 -3.55
C GLN A 7 0.11 -15.69 -4.88
N ARG A 8 -0.04 -14.38 -5.09
CA ARG A 8 -0.62 -13.85 -6.33
C ARG A 8 0.38 -12.95 -7.06
N THR A 9 0.20 -12.89 -8.38
CA THR A 9 0.90 -11.96 -9.29
C THR A 9 -0.11 -11.45 -10.33
N LEU A 10 0.29 -10.45 -11.12
CA LEU A 10 -0.46 -10.02 -12.29
C LEU A 10 -0.57 -11.14 -13.35
N ARG A 11 -1.67 -11.16 -14.10
CA ARG A 11 -1.92 -12.13 -15.17
C ARG A 11 -1.19 -11.74 -16.45
N ARG A 12 -1.23 -10.46 -16.82
CA ARG A 12 -0.52 -9.88 -17.97
C ARG A 12 0.15 -8.56 -17.59
N PRO A 13 1.14 -8.08 -18.35
CA PRO A 13 1.63 -6.72 -18.21
C PRO A 13 0.56 -5.67 -18.50
N ILE A 14 0.66 -4.51 -17.84
CA ILE A 14 -0.10 -3.30 -18.15
C ILE A 14 0.80 -2.08 -17.96
N SER A 15 0.54 -1.01 -18.71
CA SER A 15 1.32 0.23 -18.65
C SER A 15 0.42 1.45 -18.59
N CYS A 16 0.90 2.50 -17.92
CA CYS A 16 0.32 3.84 -17.96
C CYS A 16 1.42 4.89 -18.09
N ALA A 17 1.02 6.12 -18.39
CA ALA A 17 1.89 7.28 -18.35
C ALA A 17 1.30 8.33 -17.41
N GLY A 18 2.15 9.10 -16.77
CA GLY A 18 1.77 10.18 -15.87
C GLY A 18 2.94 11.11 -15.60
N ILE A 19 2.85 11.84 -14.50
CA ILE A 19 3.88 12.77 -14.02
C ILE A 19 4.23 12.43 -12.57
N GLY A 20 5.51 12.55 -12.20
CA GLY A 20 5.92 12.46 -10.81
C GLY A 20 5.43 13.69 -10.03
N LEU A 21 4.97 13.50 -8.79
CA LEU A 21 4.47 14.59 -7.94
C LEU A 21 5.56 15.62 -7.69
N HIS A 22 6.72 15.16 -7.23
CA HIS A 22 7.78 16.02 -6.77
C HIS A 22 8.68 16.49 -7.92
N SER A 23 9.09 15.55 -8.78
CA SER A 23 10.00 15.85 -9.89
C SER A 23 9.33 16.59 -11.04
N GLY A 24 8.01 16.43 -11.23
CA GLY A 24 7.30 16.92 -12.42
C GLY A 24 7.68 16.20 -13.71
N ASN A 25 8.53 15.18 -13.65
CA ASN A 25 8.98 14.43 -14.81
C ASN A 25 7.85 13.56 -15.37
N LYS A 26 7.78 13.43 -16.69
CA LYS A 26 6.91 12.44 -17.33
C LYS A 26 7.43 11.04 -17.02
N VAL A 27 6.55 10.15 -16.60
CA VAL A 27 6.86 8.78 -16.23
C VAL A 27 6.00 7.82 -17.04
N THR A 28 6.62 6.81 -17.62
CA THR A 28 5.96 5.61 -18.09
C THR A 28 6.17 4.52 -17.05
N LEU A 29 5.07 4.00 -16.51
CA LEU A 29 5.06 2.92 -15.54
C LEU A 29 4.49 1.66 -16.19
N SER A 30 5.14 0.52 -15.98
CA SER A 30 4.67 -0.80 -16.40
C SER A 30 4.66 -1.78 -15.25
N LEU A 31 3.50 -2.36 -14.96
CA LEU A 31 3.34 -3.42 -13.98
C LEU A 31 3.42 -4.77 -14.68
N LYS A 32 4.34 -5.65 -14.24
CA LYS A 32 4.60 -6.94 -14.89
C LYS A 32 4.47 -8.10 -13.90
N PRO A 33 4.02 -9.28 -14.36
CA PRO A 33 4.01 -10.48 -13.53
C PRO A 33 5.42 -10.83 -13.02
N ALA A 34 5.50 -11.43 -11.84
CA ALA A 34 6.75 -11.94 -11.28
C ALA A 34 6.59 -13.35 -10.68
N PRO A 35 7.68 -14.15 -10.58
CA PRO A 35 7.65 -15.47 -9.96
C PRO A 35 7.29 -15.44 -8.48
N ALA A 36 6.95 -16.59 -7.91
CA ALA A 36 6.73 -16.72 -6.47
C ALA A 36 7.98 -16.32 -5.67
N ASP A 37 7.75 -15.80 -4.46
CA ASP A 37 8.77 -15.34 -3.51
C ASP A 37 9.70 -14.23 -4.03
N SER A 38 9.36 -13.58 -5.15
CA SER A 38 10.13 -12.45 -5.68
C SER A 38 9.78 -11.12 -5.01
N GLY A 39 8.57 -11.02 -4.43
CA GLY A 39 8.05 -9.80 -3.82
C GLY A 39 7.74 -8.71 -4.86
N ILE A 40 7.52 -7.49 -4.37
CA ILE A 40 7.41 -6.30 -5.23
C ILE A 40 8.81 -5.75 -5.47
N ARG A 41 9.20 -5.58 -6.74
CA ARG A 41 10.50 -5.03 -7.13
C ARG A 41 10.32 -3.85 -8.07
N PHE A 42 10.95 -2.73 -7.76
CA PHE A 42 10.99 -1.58 -8.65
C PHE A 42 12.21 -1.68 -9.57
N ARG A 43 12.00 -1.51 -10.88
CA ARG A 43 13.02 -1.58 -11.92
C ARG A 43 13.11 -0.26 -12.68
N ARG A 44 14.32 0.28 -12.82
CA ARG A 44 14.60 1.49 -13.61
C ARG A 44 15.06 1.11 -15.01
N SER A 45 14.17 1.22 -16.00
CA SER A 45 14.47 0.88 -17.40
C SER A 45 15.47 1.85 -18.03
N ASP A 46 15.50 3.09 -17.56
CA ASP A 46 16.48 4.13 -17.90
C ASP A 46 17.85 3.93 -17.25
N LEU A 47 17.97 3.00 -16.29
CA LEU A 47 19.23 2.60 -15.64
C LEU A 47 19.59 1.15 -15.96
N SER A 48 19.43 0.74 -17.23
CA SER A 48 19.75 -0.61 -17.72
C SER A 48 19.02 -1.74 -16.99
N GLY A 49 17.85 -1.45 -16.40
CA GLY A 49 17.03 -2.44 -15.72
C GLY A 49 17.49 -2.82 -14.31
N GLN A 50 18.33 -2.00 -13.68
CA GLN A 50 18.66 -2.20 -12.26
C GLN A 50 17.41 -2.13 -11.37
N GLU A 51 17.40 -2.90 -10.27
CA GLU A 51 16.21 -3.10 -9.44
C GLU A 51 16.46 -2.83 -7.95
N VAL A 52 15.44 -2.31 -7.28
CA VAL A 52 15.36 -2.19 -5.81
C VAL A 52 14.13 -2.93 -5.28
N PRO A 53 14.26 -3.88 -4.35
CA PRO A 53 13.13 -4.53 -3.69
C PRO A 53 12.34 -3.55 -2.81
N ALA A 54 11.01 -3.70 -2.75
CA ALA A 54 10.16 -2.98 -1.81
C ALA A 54 10.28 -3.57 -0.41
N ALA A 55 11.34 -3.20 0.30
CA ALA A 55 11.62 -3.66 1.65
C ALA A 55 12.13 -2.51 2.52
N VAL A 56 11.86 -2.56 3.82
CA VAL A 56 12.24 -1.49 4.75
C VAL A 56 13.75 -1.24 4.79
N SER A 57 14.56 -2.29 4.58
CA SER A 57 16.03 -2.19 4.49
C SER A 57 16.53 -1.39 3.29
N HIS A 58 15.64 -1.09 2.34
CA HIS A 58 15.92 -0.29 1.15
C HIS A 58 15.28 1.09 1.21
N VAL A 59 14.73 1.53 2.35
CA VAL A 59 14.29 2.93 2.50
C VAL A 59 15.50 3.85 2.40
N GLY A 60 15.54 4.66 1.34
CA GLY A 60 16.68 5.50 0.97
C GLY A 60 16.48 6.99 1.24
N GLY A 61 15.27 7.41 1.57
CA GLY A 61 14.94 8.80 1.88
C GLY A 61 13.46 9.01 2.13
N ILE A 62 13.14 10.04 2.91
CA ILE A 62 11.77 10.43 3.25
C ILE A 62 11.65 11.94 3.06
N ASN A 63 11.32 12.33 1.83
CA ASN A 63 11.21 13.73 1.42
C ASN A 63 9.77 14.00 0.99
N HIS A 64 8.86 14.12 1.96
CA HIS A 64 7.41 14.24 1.76
C HIS A 64 6.71 13.03 1.12
N ALA A 65 7.48 12.00 0.78
CA ALA A 65 7.06 10.71 0.22
C ALA A 65 8.05 9.61 0.63
N THR A 66 7.70 8.34 0.47
CA THR A 66 8.61 7.22 0.75
C THR A 66 9.47 6.90 -0.47
N GLY A 67 10.80 6.94 -0.28
CA GLY A 67 11.78 6.61 -1.30
C GLY A 67 12.56 5.34 -0.99
N LEU A 68 12.76 4.51 -2.02
CA LEU A 68 13.61 3.32 -1.97
C LEU A 68 14.93 3.57 -2.69
N ALA A 69 16.02 3.06 -2.15
CA ALA A 69 17.34 3.10 -2.78
C ALA A 69 18.12 1.79 -2.59
N ARG A 70 18.87 1.43 -3.63
CA ARG A 70 19.85 0.35 -3.61
C ARG A 70 20.90 0.63 -4.67
N ASP A 71 22.17 0.61 -4.28
CA ASP A 71 23.29 0.91 -5.16
C ASP A 71 23.09 2.27 -5.87
N THR A 72 22.91 2.29 -7.20
CA THR A 72 22.64 3.53 -7.96
C THR A 72 21.16 3.76 -8.25
N VAL A 73 20.29 2.80 -7.89
CA VAL A 73 18.85 2.87 -8.14
C VAL A 73 18.18 3.64 -7.02
N ARG A 74 17.31 4.59 -7.41
CA ARG A 74 16.37 5.27 -6.53
C ARG A 74 14.98 5.28 -7.15
N VAL A 75 13.96 5.06 -6.34
CA VAL A 75 12.54 5.21 -6.71
C VAL A 75 11.78 5.87 -5.57
N ASP A 76 11.19 7.02 -5.82
CA ASP A 76 10.40 7.82 -4.87
C ASP A 76 8.89 7.63 -5.09
N THR A 77 8.11 7.98 -4.06
CA THR A 77 6.63 8.04 -4.08
C THR A 77 5.98 6.67 -4.29
N VAL A 78 6.51 5.64 -3.62
CA VAL A 78 6.09 4.24 -3.80
C VAL A 78 4.79 3.87 -3.08
N GLU A 79 4.42 4.63 -2.06
CA GLU A 79 3.40 4.32 -1.06
C GLU A 79 2.01 4.05 -1.65
N HIS A 80 1.52 4.87 -2.60
CA HIS A 80 0.16 4.71 -3.12
C HIS A 80 0.00 3.44 -3.97
N LEU A 81 1.02 3.13 -4.76
CA LEU A 81 1.06 1.91 -5.56
C LEU A 81 1.21 0.68 -4.66
N LEU A 82 2.06 0.75 -3.63
CA LEU A 82 2.20 -0.34 -2.66
C LEU A 82 0.89 -0.59 -1.91
N ALA A 83 0.16 0.46 -1.55
CA ALA A 83 -1.15 0.32 -0.91
C ALA A 83 -2.15 -0.42 -1.81
N ALA A 84 -2.14 -0.14 -3.12
CA ALA A 84 -2.98 -0.84 -4.10
C ALA A 84 -2.59 -2.32 -4.26
N PHE A 85 -1.29 -2.67 -4.22
CA PHE A 85 -0.87 -4.06 -4.24
C PHE A 85 -1.29 -4.82 -2.98
N VAL A 86 -1.11 -4.21 -1.80
CA VAL A 86 -1.52 -4.81 -0.53
C VAL A 86 -3.02 -5.10 -0.52
N SER A 87 -3.84 -4.12 -0.92
CA SER A 87 -5.29 -4.24 -0.86
C SER A 87 -5.83 -5.34 -1.78
N LEU A 88 -5.28 -5.47 -3.01
CA LEU A 88 -5.66 -6.50 -3.99
C LEU A 88 -4.94 -7.85 -3.77
N GLY A 89 -4.10 -7.92 -2.74
CA GLY A 89 -3.35 -9.12 -2.38
C GLY A 89 -2.36 -9.57 -3.44
N VAL A 90 -1.74 -8.64 -4.18
CA VAL A 90 -0.64 -8.94 -5.10
C VAL A 90 0.65 -9.04 -4.31
N ASP A 91 1.26 -10.23 -4.30
CA ASP A 91 2.48 -10.49 -3.54
C ASP A 91 3.74 -10.30 -4.40
N ASN A 92 3.63 -10.57 -5.70
CA ASN A 92 4.77 -10.59 -6.62
C ASN A 92 4.48 -9.73 -7.85
N ALA A 93 5.32 -8.74 -8.11
CA ALA A 93 5.25 -7.92 -9.31
C ALA A 93 6.57 -7.20 -9.57
N ILE A 94 6.86 -6.96 -10.85
CA ILE A 94 7.91 -6.02 -11.26
C ILE A 94 7.24 -4.70 -11.66
N VAL A 95 7.62 -3.61 -10.98
CA VAL A 95 7.21 -2.24 -11.27
C VAL A 95 8.32 -1.57 -12.07
N GLU A 96 8.16 -1.48 -13.38
CA GLU A 96 9.17 -0.88 -14.25
C GLU A 96 8.84 0.58 -14.56
N LEU A 97 9.82 1.47 -14.35
CA LEU A 97 9.70 2.92 -14.52
C LEU A 97 10.88 3.43 -15.37
N ASN A 98 10.66 4.48 -16.15
CA ASN A 98 11.72 5.20 -16.88
C ASN A 98 12.13 6.53 -16.20
N SER A 99 11.75 6.70 -14.93
CA SER A 99 11.95 7.91 -14.13
C SER A 99 12.16 7.51 -12.65
N PRO A 100 12.87 8.30 -11.83
CA PRO A 100 13.10 8.00 -10.41
C PRO A 100 11.87 8.12 -9.50
N GLU A 101 10.68 8.38 -10.04
CA GLU A 101 9.48 8.62 -9.24
C GLU A 101 8.28 7.89 -9.86
N VAL A 102 7.44 7.28 -9.02
CA VAL A 102 6.15 6.71 -9.46
C VAL A 102 5.21 7.87 -9.89
N PRO A 103 4.45 7.74 -10.99
CA PRO A 103 3.51 8.79 -11.38
C PRO A 103 2.43 8.98 -10.32
N ILE A 104 2.10 10.23 -10.00
CA ILE A 104 1.14 10.56 -8.94
C ILE A 104 -0.32 10.27 -9.32
N MET A 105 -0.59 10.10 -10.62
CA MET A 105 -1.93 9.90 -11.17
C MET A 105 -2.87 11.05 -10.74
N ASP A 106 -3.93 10.74 -9.99
CA ASP A 106 -4.88 11.71 -9.44
C ASP A 106 -4.62 12.02 -7.94
N GLY A 107 -3.48 11.58 -7.41
CA GLY A 107 -3.12 11.73 -6.00
C GLY A 107 -3.63 10.62 -5.09
N SER A 108 -4.32 9.62 -5.63
CA SER A 108 -4.92 8.52 -4.87
C SER A 108 -4.45 7.15 -5.40
N ALA A 109 -4.88 6.07 -4.76
CA ALA A 109 -4.58 4.71 -5.22
C ALA A 109 -5.61 4.17 -6.24
N ALA A 110 -6.75 4.84 -6.43
CA ALA A 110 -7.82 4.35 -7.30
C ALA A 110 -7.38 4.08 -8.77
N PRO A 111 -6.55 4.94 -9.40
CA PRO A 111 -6.01 4.63 -10.74
C PRO A 111 -5.15 3.35 -10.78
N PHE A 112 -4.40 3.07 -9.70
CA PHE A 112 -3.61 1.84 -9.61
C PHE A 112 -4.48 0.60 -9.38
N ILE A 113 -5.55 0.72 -8.57
CA ILE A 113 -6.55 -0.34 -8.42
C ILE A 113 -7.13 -0.72 -9.78
N TYR A 114 -7.55 0.27 -10.57
CA TYR A 114 -8.06 0.05 -11.92
C TYR A 114 -7.03 -0.68 -12.80
N LEU A 115 -5.78 -0.21 -12.85
CA LEU A 115 -4.73 -0.84 -13.67
C LEU A 115 -4.47 -2.30 -13.27
N ILE A 116 -4.40 -2.59 -11.96
CA ILE A 116 -4.15 -3.95 -11.46
C ILE A 116 -5.33 -4.87 -11.79
N GLN A 117 -6.57 -4.39 -11.63
CA GLN A 117 -7.78 -5.14 -11.98
C GLN A 117 -7.84 -5.43 -13.49
N GLU A 118 -7.55 -4.43 -14.33
CA GLU A 118 -7.47 -4.58 -15.78
C GLU A 118 -6.40 -5.59 -16.21
N ALA A 119 -5.22 -5.54 -15.59
CA ALA A 119 -4.17 -6.53 -15.80
C ALA A 119 -4.59 -7.94 -15.38
N GLY A 120 -5.55 -8.04 -14.47
CA GLY A 120 -6.01 -9.27 -13.84
C GLY A 120 -4.97 -9.85 -12.89
N ILE A 121 -5.45 -10.65 -11.94
CA ILE A 121 -4.63 -11.32 -10.94
C ILE A 121 -4.66 -12.83 -11.21
N LYS A 122 -3.53 -13.51 -10.98
CA LYS A 122 -3.43 -14.97 -11.03
C LYS A 122 -2.75 -15.54 -9.78
N PRO A 123 -3.22 -16.69 -9.27
CA PRO A 123 -2.53 -17.42 -8.23
C PRO A 123 -1.23 -18.04 -8.75
N LEU A 124 -0.28 -18.25 -7.85
CA LEU A 124 0.97 -18.98 -8.06
C LEU A 124 0.92 -20.31 -7.29
N GLN A 125 1.84 -21.22 -7.59
CA GLN A 125 1.98 -22.49 -6.87
C GLN A 125 2.90 -22.33 -5.64
N ALA A 126 2.57 -21.38 -4.77
CA ALA A 126 3.30 -21.12 -3.53
C ALA A 126 2.32 -20.65 -2.45
N LEU A 127 2.49 -21.11 -1.21
CA LEU A 127 1.63 -20.67 -0.11
C LEU A 127 1.91 -19.21 0.25
N ARG A 128 0.84 -18.47 0.57
CA ARG A 128 0.94 -17.11 1.06
C ARG A 128 1.22 -17.13 2.57
N ARG A 129 2.27 -16.41 2.97
CA ARG A 129 2.69 -16.25 4.37
C ARG A 129 2.25 -14.88 4.89
N TYR A 130 1.72 -14.86 6.11
CA TYR A 130 1.24 -13.66 6.79
C TYR A 130 2.05 -13.41 8.05
N LEU A 131 2.33 -12.14 8.37
CA LEU A 131 2.84 -11.75 9.66
C LEU A 131 1.66 -11.62 10.64
N LYS A 132 1.47 -12.63 11.50
CA LYS A 132 0.44 -12.62 12.55
C LYS A 132 1.01 -12.03 13.82
N VAL A 133 0.38 -10.95 14.29
CA VAL A 133 0.78 -10.25 15.51
C VAL A 133 0.26 -11.02 16.72
N LEU A 134 1.18 -11.33 17.64
CA LEU A 134 0.94 -12.11 18.86
C LEU A 134 0.99 -11.23 20.12
N ARG A 135 1.80 -10.16 20.10
CA ARG A 135 1.90 -9.17 21.17
C ARG A 135 1.94 -7.75 20.63
N PRO A 136 1.53 -6.74 21.43
CA PRO A 136 1.61 -5.34 21.01
C PRO A 136 3.05 -4.89 20.71
N ILE A 137 3.22 -4.18 19.60
CA ILE A 137 4.47 -3.48 19.23
C ILE A 137 4.17 -1.98 19.18
N LEU A 138 5.01 -1.14 19.79
CA LEU A 138 4.73 0.29 19.94
C LEU A 138 5.95 1.16 19.62
N VAL A 139 5.71 2.31 18.98
CA VAL A 139 6.68 3.38 18.79
C VAL A 139 6.03 4.72 19.13
N SER A 140 6.78 5.61 19.77
CA SER A 140 6.35 6.98 20.06
C SER A 140 7.48 7.98 19.81
N ARG A 141 7.11 9.15 19.28
CA ARG A 141 7.99 10.29 19.00
C ARG A 141 7.24 11.58 19.35
N GLY A 142 7.46 12.09 20.56
CA GLY A 142 6.70 13.23 21.08
C GLY A 142 5.21 12.90 21.15
N ASP A 143 4.39 13.66 20.41
CA ASP A 143 2.94 13.49 20.30
C ASP A 143 2.50 12.47 19.23
N LYS A 144 3.43 11.95 18.43
CA LYS A 144 3.16 10.96 17.38
C LYS A 144 3.34 9.55 17.93
N ARG A 145 2.43 8.65 17.58
CA ARG A 145 2.46 7.25 18.05
C ARG A 145 1.96 6.28 17.00
N MET A 146 2.57 5.10 16.99
CA MET A 146 2.09 3.95 16.25
C MET A 146 2.12 2.71 17.13
N ALA A 147 1.14 1.85 16.95
CA ALA A 147 1.07 0.58 17.64
C ALA A 147 0.45 -0.49 16.73
N LEU A 148 0.86 -1.74 16.92
CA LEU A 148 0.32 -2.89 16.21
C LEU A 148 -0.10 -3.92 17.25
N TYR A 149 -1.41 -4.18 17.34
CA TYR A 149 -2.00 -5.08 18.33
C TYR A 149 -2.42 -6.40 17.70
N PRO A 150 -2.48 -7.49 18.49
CA PRO A 150 -3.11 -8.74 18.05
C PRO A 150 -4.56 -8.51 17.60
N SER A 151 -4.93 -9.09 16.47
CA SER A 151 -6.28 -9.03 15.87
C SER A 151 -6.46 -10.19 14.89
N ASP A 152 -7.68 -10.63 14.62
CA ASP A 152 -7.97 -11.70 13.65
C ASP A 152 -8.07 -11.23 12.20
N HIS A 153 -8.05 -9.92 12.00
CA HIS A 153 -8.09 -9.26 10.71
C HIS A 153 -7.04 -8.17 10.66
N PHE A 154 -6.66 -7.76 9.45
CA PHE A 154 -5.96 -6.51 9.28
C PHE A 154 -6.95 -5.35 9.45
N LYS A 155 -6.70 -4.51 10.46
CA LYS A 155 -7.53 -3.36 10.81
C LYS A 155 -6.62 -2.16 10.98
N VAL A 156 -7.04 -1.00 10.51
CA VAL A 156 -6.31 0.25 10.65
C VAL A 156 -7.18 1.26 11.37
N THR A 157 -6.68 1.81 12.47
CA THR A 157 -7.23 3.03 13.09
C THR A 157 -6.22 4.14 12.88
N TYR A 158 -6.63 5.21 12.21
CA TYR A 158 -5.78 6.38 12.05
C TYR A 158 -6.46 7.59 12.68
N SER A 159 -5.66 8.47 13.24
CA SER A 159 -6.12 9.78 13.65
C SER A 159 -5.11 10.86 13.29
N ILE A 160 -5.64 11.98 12.81
CA ILE A 160 -4.89 13.20 12.53
C ILE A 160 -5.32 14.28 13.51
N ALA A 161 -4.43 15.22 13.78
CA ALA A 161 -4.72 16.42 14.53
C ALA A 161 -3.88 17.55 13.95
N PHE A 162 -4.54 18.49 13.29
CA PHE A 162 -3.93 19.68 12.73
C PHE A 162 -4.55 20.93 13.35
N ASP A 163 -3.73 21.95 13.56
CA ASP A 163 -4.19 23.27 13.97
C ASP A 163 -4.73 24.03 12.75
N HIS A 164 -5.79 23.48 12.15
CA HIS A 164 -6.45 24.05 10.98
C HIS A 164 -7.96 23.80 11.07
N PRO A 165 -8.83 24.81 10.84
CA PRO A 165 -10.27 24.70 11.06
C PRO A 165 -10.97 23.56 10.30
N LEU A 166 -10.45 23.17 9.14
CA LEU A 166 -11.00 22.08 8.32
C LEU A 166 -10.53 20.69 8.74
N LEU A 167 -9.28 20.56 9.17
CA LEU A 167 -8.69 19.26 9.48
C LEU A 167 -9.00 18.86 10.92
N ARG A 168 -8.77 19.77 11.88
CA ARG A 168 -8.95 19.54 13.33
C ARG A 168 -8.49 18.14 13.73
N HIS A 169 -9.22 17.50 14.63
CA HIS A 169 -9.07 16.09 14.94
C HIS A 169 -10.04 15.27 14.09
N GLN A 170 -9.50 14.31 13.34
CA GLN A 170 -10.28 13.28 12.64
C GLN A 170 -9.75 11.91 13.05
N SER A 171 -10.64 10.93 13.12
CA SER A 171 -10.26 9.54 13.31
C SER A 171 -11.18 8.62 12.53
N LEU A 172 -10.59 7.61 11.90
CA LEU A 172 -11.29 6.57 11.18
C LEU A 172 -10.71 5.22 11.56
N THR A 173 -11.57 4.22 11.72
CA THR A 173 -11.19 2.81 11.87
C THR A 173 -11.82 2.00 10.77
N ILE A 174 -11.00 1.25 10.04
CA ILE A 174 -11.44 0.40 8.94
C ILE A 174 -10.83 -1.00 9.07
N ARG A 175 -11.65 -2.03 8.82
CA ARG A 175 -11.14 -3.39 8.56
C ARG A 175 -10.80 -3.46 7.08
N LEU A 176 -9.58 -3.88 6.75
CA LEU A 176 -9.14 -3.94 5.36
C LEU A 176 -9.68 -5.19 4.66
N THR A 177 -10.43 -4.99 3.58
CA THR A 177 -10.77 -5.99 2.56
C THR A 177 -10.48 -5.38 1.19
N GLU A 178 -10.50 -6.22 0.12
CA GLU A 178 -10.39 -5.72 -1.26
C GLU A 178 -11.48 -4.66 -1.54
N GLU A 179 -12.73 -4.94 -1.15
CA GLU A 179 -13.90 -4.06 -1.29
C GLU A 179 -13.76 -2.78 -0.46
N SER A 180 -13.50 -2.89 0.85
CA SER A 180 -13.44 -1.72 1.73
C SER A 180 -12.31 -0.78 1.34
N PHE A 181 -11.16 -1.31 0.89
CA PHE A 181 -10.10 -0.45 0.40
C PHE A 181 -10.50 0.26 -0.90
N ALA A 182 -11.05 -0.46 -1.88
CA ALA A 182 -11.38 0.10 -3.19
C ALA A 182 -12.44 1.22 -3.09
N GLU A 183 -13.44 1.05 -2.24
CA GLU A 183 -14.55 1.99 -2.11
C GLU A 183 -14.26 3.12 -1.13
N GLU A 184 -13.62 2.82 0.00
CA GLU A 184 -13.54 3.75 1.13
C GLU A 184 -12.19 4.46 1.27
N ILE A 185 -11.10 3.90 0.71
CA ILE A 185 -9.73 4.39 0.94
C ILE A 185 -9.03 4.77 -0.36
N ALA A 186 -9.08 3.91 -1.37
CA ALA A 186 -8.37 4.08 -2.63
C ALA A 186 -8.65 5.42 -3.32
N PRO A 187 -9.88 6.00 -3.30
CA PRO A 187 -10.14 7.28 -3.94
C PRO A 187 -9.64 8.50 -3.15
N ALA A 188 -9.18 8.35 -1.91
CA ALA A 188 -8.76 9.49 -1.09
C ALA A 188 -7.42 10.07 -1.56
N ARG A 189 -7.43 11.35 -1.96
CA ARG A 189 -6.27 12.01 -2.57
C ARG A 189 -5.29 12.55 -1.53
N THR A 190 -4.05 12.66 -1.96
CA THR A 190 -3.00 13.36 -1.22
C THR A 190 -3.33 14.82 -1.05
N PHE A 191 -2.72 15.46 -0.06
CA PHE A 191 -3.01 16.83 0.30
C PHE A 191 -1.79 17.57 0.83
N GLY A 192 -1.79 18.88 0.66
CA GLY A 192 -0.75 19.76 1.19
C GLY A 192 -1.31 21.16 1.48
N PHE A 193 -0.68 21.85 2.41
CA PHE A 193 -0.97 23.26 2.66
C PHE A 193 -0.37 24.12 1.55
N LEU A 194 -1.09 25.16 1.12
CA LEU A 194 -0.66 26.03 0.02
C LEU A 194 0.73 26.61 0.27
N GLU A 195 0.97 27.14 1.47
CA GLU A 195 2.26 27.70 1.88
C GLU A 195 3.38 26.66 1.80
N GLU A 196 3.16 25.44 2.31
CA GLU A 196 4.13 24.35 2.25
C GLU A 196 4.44 23.94 0.80
N VAL A 197 3.42 23.88 -0.06
CA VAL A 197 3.58 23.55 -1.49
C VAL A 197 4.38 24.63 -2.21
N GLU A 198 4.14 25.92 -1.92
CA GLU A 198 4.91 27.03 -2.47
C GLU A 198 6.38 26.99 -2.02
N MET A 199 6.64 26.69 -0.75
CA MET A 199 8.01 26.50 -0.24
C MET A 199 8.70 25.30 -0.90
N MET A 200 8.00 24.17 -1.02
CA MET A 200 8.52 22.96 -1.68
C MET A 200 8.90 23.23 -3.14
N ARG A 201 8.10 24.01 -3.87
CA ARG A 201 8.41 24.41 -5.26
C ARG A 201 9.70 25.22 -5.37
N GLN A 202 9.96 26.11 -4.41
CA GLN A 202 11.23 26.86 -4.36
C GLN A 202 12.44 25.96 -4.10
N GLN A 203 12.24 24.78 -3.52
CA GLN A 203 13.26 23.76 -3.26
C GLN A 203 13.33 22.68 -4.35
N GLY A 204 12.59 22.84 -5.46
CA GLY A 204 12.56 21.86 -6.55
C GLY A 204 11.70 20.62 -6.29
N LEU A 205 10.75 20.70 -5.36
CA LEU A 205 9.76 19.67 -5.05
C LEU A 205 8.34 20.11 -5.46
N ALA A 206 7.40 19.17 -5.49
CA ALA A 206 6.00 19.39 -5.92
C ALA A 206 5.86 20.09 -7.30
N LEU A 207 6.81 19.86 -8.21
CA LEU A 207 6.81 20.45 -9.54
C LEU A 207 5.72 19.87 -10.45
N GLY A 208 5.26 18.64 -10.18
CA GLY A 208 4.12 18.01 -10.86
C GLY A 208 2.79 18.16 -10.14
N GLY A 209 2.78 18.81 -8.96
CA GLY A 209 1.57 19.00 -8.15
C GLY A 209 0.59 19.99 -8.77
N SER A 210 -0.68 19.61 -8.85
CA SER A 210 -1.80 20.42 -9.35
C SER A 210 -3.08 20.10 -8.58
N LEU A 211 -4.14 20.89 -8.79
CA LEU A 211 -5.47 20.61 -8.21
C LEU A 211 -6.13 19.33 -8.78
N GLU A 212 -5.59 18.77 -9.85
CA GLU A 212 -6.05 17.50 -10.44
C GLU A 212 -5.50 16.29 -9.69
N ASN A 213 -4.35 16.44 -9.02
CA ASN A 213 -3.63 15.34 -8.37
C ASN A 213 -3.30 15.54 -6.88
N ALA A 214 -3.76 16.65 -6.28
CA ALA A 214 -3.65 16.89 -4.86
C ALA A 214 -4.78 17.80 -4.37
N ILE A 215 -5.17 17.63 -3.11
CA ILE A 215 -6.00 18.59 -2.40
C ILE A 215 -5.10 19.69 -1.84
N VAL A 216 -5.35 20.93 -2.20
CA VAL A 216 -4.58 22.07 -1.69
C VAL A 216 -5.41 22.82 -0.66
N ILE A 217 -4.84 22.96 0.54
CA ILE A 217 -5.49 23.58 1.70
C ILE A 217 -4.92 24.99 1.86
N GLY A 218 -5.76 26.01 1.67
CA GLY A 218 -5.43 27.39 2.02
C GLY A 218 -5.96 27.76 3.40
N ASP A 219 -5.70 28.99 3.85
CA ASP A 219 -5.99 29.46 5.21
C ASP A 219 -7.46 29.34 5.65
N THR A 220 -8.38 29.45 4.68
CA THR A 220 -9.82 29.51 4.94
C THR A 220 -10.60 28.32 4.36
N GLY A 221 -9.94 27.42 3.62
CA GLY A 221 -10.66 26.47 2.78
C GLY A 221 -9.78 25.53 1.96
N VAL A 222 -10.42 24.55 1.32
CA VAL A 222 -9.81 23.79 0.21
C VAL A 222 -9.91 24.60 -1.08
N LEU A 223 -8.88 24.55 -1.92
CA LEU A 223 -8.87 25.23 -3.22
C LEU A 223 -9.52 24.41 -4.34
N ASN A 224 -9.62 23.09 -4.15
CA ASN A 224 -10.28 22.20 -5.09
C ASN A 224 -11.81 22.39 -5.06
N ASN A 225 -12.49 22.04 -6.14
CA ASN A 225 -13.96 22.16 -6.24
C ASN A 225 -14.72 21.42 -5.13
N ALA A 226 -14.26 20.21 -4.77
CA ALA A 226 -14.85 19.41 -3.70
C ALA A 226 -13.87 18.36 -3.18
N LEU A 227 -14.11 17.92 -1.94
CA LEU A 227 -13.58 16.66 -1.41
C LEU A 227 -14.40 15.48 -1.98
N ARG A 228 -13.76 14.32 -2.10
CA ARG A 228 -14.42 13.05 -2.44
C ARG A 228 -15.10 12.44 -1.22
N PHE A 229 -14.59 12.74 -0.03
CA PHE A 229 -15.14 12.35 1.28
C PHE A 229 -15.00 13.50 2.27
N ASP A 230 -15.92 13.63 3.22
CA ASP A 230 -15.82 14.64 4.28
C ASP A 230 -14.54 14.46 5.13
N ASP A 231 -14.09 13.21 5.27
CA ASP A 231 -12.91 12.76 6.01
C ASP A 231 -11.78 12.27 5.07
N GLU A 232 -11.68 12.83 3.85
CA GLU A 232 -10.70 12.41 2.82
C GLU A 232 -9.25 12.45 3.32
N PHE A 233 -8.90 13.39 4.20
CA PHE A 233 -7.55 13.55 4.74
C PHE A 233 -7.10 12.36 5.62
N VAL A 234 -7.95 11.91 6.54
CA VAL A 234 -7.60 10.75 7.39
C VAL A 234 -7.66 9.44 6.59
N ARG A 235 -8.54 9.33 5.59
CA ARG A 235 -8.56 8.21 4.63
C ARG A 235 -7.27 8.13 3.84
N HIS A 236 -6.75 9.26 3.36
CA HIS A 236 -5.46 9.29 2.68
C HIS A 236 -4.31 8.88 3.61
N LYS A 237 -4.34 9.29 4.89
CA LYS A 237 -3.35 8.81 5.87
C LYS A 237 -3.43 7.31 6.15
N ILE A 238 -4.62 6.71 6.05
CA ILE A 238 -4.78 5.26 6.07
C ILE A 238 -4.16 4.63 4.81
N LEU A 239 -4.39 5.22 3.63
CA LEU A 239 -3.78 4.79 2.37
C LEU A 239 -2.25 4.80 2.49
N ASP A 240 -1.65 5.92 2.91
CA ASP A 240 -0.20 6.08 3.11
C ASP A 240 0.37 4.99 4.00
N VAL A 241 -0.22 4.78 5.18
CA VAL A 241 0.33 3.82 6.15
C VAL A 241 0.18 2.38 5.68
N ILE A 242 -0.86 2.04 4.92
CA ILE A 242 -0.98 0.71 4.30
C ILE A 242 0.16 0.51 3.29
N GLY A 243 0.45 1.52 2.49
CA GLY A 243 1.56 1.52 1.53
C GLY A 243 2.93 1.36 2.18
N ASP A 244 3.21 2.17 3.20
CA ASP A 244 4.49 2.11 3.92
C ASP A 244 4.66 0.78 4.68
N MET A 245 3.59 0.25 5.28
CA MET A 245 3.64 -1.03 5.97
C MET A 245 3.79 -2.22 5.02
N ALA A 246 3.57 -2.05 3.70
CA ALA A 246 3.91 -3.07 2.70
C ALA A 246 5.42 -3.40 2.72
N LEU A 247 6.27 -2.47 3.14
CA LEU A 247 7.72 -2.63 3.23
C LEU A 247 8.17 -3.63 4.31
N VAL A 248 7.26 -4.08 5.17
CA VAL A 248 7.46 -5.24 6.05
C VAL A 248 7.66 -6.54 5.24
N GLY A 249 7.16 -6.58 4.00
CA GLY A 249 7.37 -7.69 3.06
C GLY A 249 6.37 -8.84 3.22
N HIS A 250 5.46 -8.78 4.19
CA HIS A 250 4.40 -9.75 4.40
C HIS A 250 3.07 -9.06 4.71
N PRO A 251 1.94 -9.58 4.21
CA PRO A 251 0.61 -9.14 4.64
C PRO A 251 0.46 -9.31 6.15
N ILE A 252 -0.06 -8.28 6.82
CA ILE A 252 -0.16 -8.24 8.28
C ILE A 252 -1.52 -8.74 8.73
N ILE A 253 -1.56 -9.55 9.78
CA ILE A 253 -2.78 -9.88 10.55
C ILE A 253 -2.62 -9.26 11.93
N GLY A 254 -3.25 -8.09 12.12
CA GLY A 254 -3.11 -7.27 13.31
C GLY A 254 -3.94 -5.99 13.21
N HIS A 255 -4.07 -5.27 14.32
CA HIS A 255 -4.70 -3.95 14.36
C HIS A 255 -3.63 -2.87 14.46
N LEU A 256 -3.40 -2.19 13.35
CA LEU A 256 -2.52 -1.04 13.26
C LEU A 256 -3.25 0.21 13.76
N VAL A 257 -2.67 0.91 14.72
CA VAL A 257 -3.18 2.17 15.27
C VAL A 257 -2.12 3.23 15.09
N ALA A 258 -2.46 4.33 14.41
CA ALA A 258 -1.57 5.45 14.19
C ALA A 258 -2.23 6.77 14.61
N HIS A 259 -1.45 7.64 15.22
CA HIS A 259 -1.88 8.99 15.59
C HIS A 259 -0.80 9.99 15.18
N ARG A 260 -1.19 10.96 14.35
CA ARG A 260 -0.32 12.01 13.80
C ARG A 260 0.96 11.45 13.15
N GLY A 261 0.84 10.27 12.55
CA GLY A 261 1.93 9.64 11.83
C GLY A 261 2.22 10.32 10.50
N GLY A 262 3.24 9.81 9.83
CA GLY A 262 3.67 10.14 8.48
C GLY A 262 4.79 9.20 8.09
N HIS A 263 5.25 9.25 6.83
CA HIS A 263 6.19 8.28 6.26
C HIS A 263 7.42 8.00 7.13
N ALA A 264 7.98 9.02 7.80
CA ALA A 264 9.10 8.85 8.75
C ALA A 264 8.77 7.92 9.92
N LEU A 265 7.62 8.13 10.56
CA LEU A 265 7.19 7.26 11.65
C LEU A 265 6.69 5.91 11.13
N HIS A 266 6.05 5.87 9.96
CA HIS A 266 5.55 4.63 9.36
C HIS A 266 6.70 3.66 9.04
N THR A 267 7.76 4.14 8.38
CA THR A 267 8.93 3.33 8.02
C THR A 267 9.77 2.95 9.23
N GLU A 268 9.92 3.85 10.22
CA GLU A 268 10.52 3.51 11.51
C GLU A 268 9.72 2.38 12.19
N PHE A 269 8.40 2.47 12.17
CA PHE A 269 7.54 1.46 12.75
C PHE A 269 7.61 0.13 11.99
N ALA A 270 7.67 0.16 10.65
CA ALA A 270 7.86 -1.03 9.83
C ALA A 270 9.18 -1.74 10.16
N ALA A 271 10.27 -0.99 10.37
CA ALA A 271 11.55 -1.54 10.81
C ALA A 271 11.44 -2.17 12.20
N ARG A 272 10.82 -1.45 13.15
CA ARG A 272 10.59 -1.95 14.51
C ARG A 272 9.77 -3.24 14.52
N VAL A 273 8.76 -3.37 13.66
CA VAL A 273 7.98 -4.62 13.56
C VAL A 273 8.91 -5.78 13.23
N LEU A 274 9.86 -5.63 12.29
CA LEU A 274 10.79 -6.71 11.94
C LEU A 274 11.85 -7.01 13.03
N GLU A 275 12.19 -6.02 13.85
CA GLU A 275 13.10 -6.18 14.99
C GLU A 275 12.47 -7.00 16.14
N GLU A 276 11.18 -6.79 16.43
CA GLU A 276 10.44 -7.42 17.54
C GLU A 276 9.91 -8.81 17.14
N GLN A 277 10.82 -9.71 16.73
CA GLN A 277 10.49 -11.04 16.17
C GLN A 277 9.70 -11.94 17.14
N ASP A 278 9.77 -11.68 18.43
CA ASP A 278 9.05 -12.42 19.47
C ASP A 278 7.58 -11.97 19.59
N CYS A 279 7.21 -10.84 18.97
CA CYS A 279 5.87 -10.26 19.00
C CYS A 279 4.98 -10.73 17.82
N TRP A 280 5.52 -11.48 16.87
CA TRP A 280 4.77 -12.00 15.72
C TRP A 280 5.28 -13.38 15.27
N SER A 281 4.51 -14.04 14.42
CA SER A 281 4.93 -15.27 13.74
C SER A 281 4.49 -15.26 12.28
N LEU A 282 5.28 -15.87 11.39
CA LEU A 282 4.80 -16.18 10.05
C LEU A 282 3.81 -17.34 10.13
N VAL A 283 2.61 -17.12 9.62
CA VAL A 283 1.59 -18.16 9.48
C VAL A 283 1.23 -18.32 8.01
N GLU A 284 1.09 -19.56 7.58
CA GLU A 284 0.48 -19.90 6.30
C GLU A 284 -1.02 -20.08 6.52
N THR A 285 -1.81 -19.88 5.47
CA THR A 285 -3.21 -20.31 5.55
C THR A 285 -3.24 -21.84 5.61
N PRO A 286 -4.10 -22.46 6.45
CA PRO A 286 -4.21 -23.90 6.51
C PRO A 286 -4.46 -24.48 5.12
N ALA A 287 -3.77 -25.57 4.78
CA ALA A 287 -4.14 -26.36 3.60
C ALA A 287 -5.56 -26.88 3.80
N GLU A 288 -6.44 -26.75 2.79
CA GLU A 288 -7.64 -27.60 2.78
C GLU A 288 -7.18 -29.07 2.78
N PRO A 289 -7.76 -29.94 3.62
CA PRO A 289 -7.57 -31.37 3.43
C PRO A 289 -8.02 -31.71 2.01
N ALA A 290 -7.15 -32.38 1.25
CA ALA A 290 -7.46 -32.85 -0.09
C ALA A 290 -8.85 -33.52 -0.05
N ALA A 291 -9.76 -33.06 -0.91
CA ALA A 291 -11.10 -33.64 -1.02
C ALA A 291 -10.94 -35.17 -1.12
N ALA A 292 -11.51 -35.89 -0.15
CA ALA A 292 -11.47 -37.34 -0.14
C ALA A 292 -11.98 -37.84 -1.50
N PRO A 293 -11.31 -38.83 -2.13
CA PRO A 293 -11.76 -39.35 -3.42
C PRO A 293 -13.21 -39.78 -3.29
N ALA A 294 -14.06 -39.28 -4.19
CA ALA A 294 -15.47 -39.62 -4.22
C ALA A 294 -15.60 -41.14 -4.27
N MET A 295 -16.19 -41.71 -3.22
CA MET A 295 -16.56 -43.12 -3.18
C MET A 295 -17.46 -43.40 -4.39
N PRO A 296 -17.15 -44.41 -5.23
CA PRO A 296 -18.02 -44.75 -6.34
C PRO A 296 -19.37 -45.18 -5.79
N VAL A 297 -20.42 -44.48 -6.20
CA VAL A 297 -21.81 -44.82 -5.86
C VAL A 297 -22.10 -46.16 -6.54
N GLY A 298 -22.22 -47.21 -5.72
CA GLY A 298 -22.61 -48.54 -6.19
C GLY A 298 -24.02 -48.49 -6.78
N ASN A 299 -24.16 -48.95 -8.02
CA ASN A 299 -25.46 -49.14 -8.66
C ASN A 299 -26.32 -50.10 -7.83
N ALA A 300 -27.39 -49.59 -7.23
CA ALA A 300 -28.45 -50.43 -6.70
C ALA A 300 -29.29 -50.95 -7.89
N ALA A 301 -29.29 -52.27 -8.07
CA ALA A 301 -30.18 -52.95 -9.01
C ALA A 301 -31.65 -52.76 -8.59
N PRO A 302 -32.60 -52.61 -9.53
CA PRO A 302 -34.00 -52.46 -9.18
C PRO A 302 -34.57 -53.80 -8.70
N ALA A 303 -35.26 -53.75 -7.56
CA ALA A 303 -36.01 -54.89 -7.04
C ALA A 303 -37.25 -55.14 -7.92
N VAL A 304 -37.42 -56.40 -8.29
CA VAL A 304 -38.59 -56.94 -8.99
C VAL A 304 -39.75 -57.05 -8.01
N ASN A 305 -40.90 -56.49 -8.37
CA ASN A 305 -42.24 -56.98 -8.02
C ASN A 305 -43.26 -56.39 -8.99
#